data_AF-A0A1B1KGP2-F1
#
_entry.id   AF-A0A1B1KGP2-F1
#
_cell.length_a   1.000
_cell.length_b   1.000
_cell.length_c   1.000
_cell.angle_alpha   90.00
_cell.angle_beta   90.00
_cell.angle_gamma   90.00
#
_symmetry.space_group_name_H-M   'P 1'
#
loop_
_entity.id
_entity.type
_entity.pdbx_description
1 polymer ?
#
loop_
_entity_poly.entity_id
_entity_poly.type
_entity_poly.pdbx_seq_one_letter_code
_entity_poly.pdbx_strand_id
1 'polypeptide(L)'
;MAHPAAAHSPTVIGPERADEYLAQMGIDIADINDAIDAGEIMAGNITTNHPITAAGLTRWIHVVGRLREKLASSGLWSPDNPQNRPISKRNDARYTLSTVGGDEVTGIADHPRGPSAARKKGKSTAEAVNGMDSLIRIETLRPSPDNGDGTAPPNGNWFLIYHRADGSVRLEVSLPLGFDENEGQFTGWRVRVILPDWRPKEISEKKPLDVGGQDVDFQIFEAS
;
A
#
# COMPACT_ATOMS: atom_id res chain seq x y z
N MET A 1 25.41 20.89 8.67
CA MET A 1 25.42 19.59 9.39
C MET A 1 23.98 19.18 9.58
N ALA A 2 23.53 18.12 8.90
CA ALA A 2 22.18 17.58 9.09
C ALA A 2 22.14 16.85 10.44
N HIS A 3 21.17 17.20 11.29
CA HIS A 3 20.87 16.43 12.49
C HIS A 3 20.44 15.02 12.06
N PRO A 4 20.92 13.94 12.72
CA PRO A 4 20.34 12.62 12.49
C PRO A 4 18.87 12.70 12.93
N ALA A 5 17.94 12.46 12.00
CA ALA A 5 16.54 12.32 12.35
C ALA A 5 16.43 11.19 13.40
N ALA A 6 15.80 11.47 14.54
CA ALA A 6 15.56 10.46 15.55
C ALA A 6 14.89 9.24 14.90
N ALA A 7 15.43 8.04 15.16
CA ALA A 7 14.89 6.80 14.61
C ALA A 7 13.45 6.62 15.12
N HIS A 8 12.47 6.98 14.30
CA HIS A 8 11.07 6.74 14.60
C HIS A 8 10.80 5.25 14.44
N SER A 9 10.47 4.58 15.53
CA SER A 9 10.02 3.18 15.49
C SER A 9 8.53 3.16 15.11
N PRO A 10 8.12 2.42 14.07
CA PRO A 10 6.72 2.36 13.67
C PRO A 10 5.87 1.74 14.78
N THR A 11 4.63 2.21 14.91
CA THR A 11 3.60 1.45 15.64
C THR A 11 3.20 0.25 14.78
N VAL A 12 3.43 -0.97 15.28
CA VAL A 12 3.11 -2.21 14.55
C VAL A 12 1.86 -2.83 15.16
N ILE A 13 0.83 -3.01 14.34
CA ILE A 13 -0.39 -3.75 14.67
C ILE A 13 -0.27 -5.14 14.04
N GLY A 14 -0.26 -6.17 14.87
CA GLY A 14 -0.14 -7.56 14.42
C GLY A 14 -1.41 -8.09 13.75
N PRO A 15 -1.31 -9.22 13.02
CA PRO A 15 -2.44 -9.84 12.32
C PRO A 15 -3.66 -10.12 13.21
N GLU A 16 -3.43 -10.40 14.48
CA GLU A 16 -4.47 -10.69 15.48
C GLU A 16 -5.34 -9.48 15.85
N ARG A 17 -4.86 -8.25 15.59
CA ARG A 17 -5.59 -7.00 15.86
C ARG A 17 -5.92 -6.20 14.60
N ALA A 18 -5.46 -6.65 13.43
CA ALA A 18 -5.60 -5.93 12.18
C ALA A 18 -7.07 -5.66 11.81
N ASP A 19 -7.95 -6.63 12.04
CA ASP A 19 -9.38 -6.52 11.70
C ASP A 19 -10.05 -5.39 12.49
N GLU A 20 -9.94 -5.43 13.82
CA GLU A 20 -10.48 -4.40 14.71
C GLU A 20 -9.90 -3.02 14.39
N TYR A 21 -8.60 -2.93 14.09
CA TYR A 21 -7.94 -1.67 13.81
C TYR A 21 -8.41 -1.05 12.49
N LEU A 22 -8.51 -1.85 11.41
CA LEU A 22 -8.96 -1.38 10.10
C LEU A 22 -10.47 -1.11 10.04
N ALA A 23 -11.26 -1.84 10.83
CA ALA A 23 -12.70 -1.59 10.97
C ALA A 23 -12.99 -0.17 11.47
N GLN A 24 -12.11 0.43 12.29
CA GLN A 24 -12.24 1.83 12.72
C GLN A 24 -12.13 2.82 11.55
N MET A 25 -11.40 2.47 10.49
CA MET A 25 -11.33 3.24 9.23
C MET A 25 -12.48 2.89 8.28
N GLY A 26 -13.30 1.89 8.63
CA GLY A 26 -14.29 1.26 7.76
C GLY A 26 -13.66 0.58 6.55
N ILE A 27 -12.60 -0.19 6.79
CA ILE A 27 -11.96 -1.09 5.83
C ILE A 27 -12.13 -2.52 6.38
N ASP A 28 -12.74 -3.41 5.59
CA ASP A 28 -12.88 -4.83 5.91
C ASP A 28 -11.72 -5.62 5.27
N ILE A 29 -11.08 -6.51 6.02
CA ILE A 29 -10.03 -7.40 5.51
C ILE A 29 -10.58 -8.32 4.41
N ALA A 30 -11.85 -8.72 4.48
CA ALA A 30 -12.49 -9.52 3.45
C ALA A 30 -12.52 -8.80 2.09
N ASP A 31 -12.72 -7.48 2.08
CA ASP A 31 -12.68 -6.67 0.85
C ASP A 31 -11.26 -6.59 0.28
N ILE A 32 -10.24 -6.50 1.14
CA ILE A 32 -8.83 -6.58 0.72
C ILE A 32 -8.55 -7.94 0.09
N ASN A 33 -8.96 -9.04 0.76
CA ASN A 33 -8.74 -10.40 0.28
C ASN A 33 -9.44 -10.66 -1.06
N ASP A 34 -10.65 -10.15 -1.25
CA ASP A 34 -11.38 -10.26 -2.52
C ASP A 34 -10.70 -9.46 -3.64
N ALA A 35 -10.10 -8.31 -3.33
CA ALA A 35 -9.30 -7.57 -4.29
C ALA A 35 -8.00 -8.30 -4.68
N ILE A 36 -7.32 -8.94 -3.72
CA ILE A 36 -6.12 -9.75 -3.98
C ILE A 36 -6.47 -10.99 -4.82
N ASP A 37 -7.57 -11.68 -4.50
CA ASP A 37 -8.06 -12.83 -5.28
C ASP A 37 -8.34 -12.44 -6.74
N ALA A 38 -9.06 -11.34 -6.96
CA ALA A 38 -9.30 -10.81 -8.31
C ALA A 38 -8.00 -10.51 -9.07
N GLY A 39 -7.01 -9.95 -8.38
CA GLY A 39 -5.68 -9.71 -8.93
C GLY A 39 -4.92 -10.98 -9.32
N GLU A 40 -4.90 -11.98 -8.43
CA GLU A 40 -4.20 -13.25 -8.66
C GLU A 40 -4.86 -14.07 -9.77
N ILE A 41 -6.19 -14.12 -9.83
CA ILE A 41 -6.93 -14.80 -10.92
C ILE A 41 -6.54 -14.21 -12.27
N MET A 42 -6.56 -12.88 -12.39
CA MET A 42 -6.29 -12.22 -13.66
C MET A 42 -4.82 -12.30 -14.07
N ALA A 43 -3.90 -12.19 -13.12
CA ALA A 43 -2.48 -12.40 -13.39
C ALA A 43 -2.14 -13.85 -13.75
N GLY A 44 -2.86 -14.83 -13.19
CA GLY A 44 -2.72 -16.25 -13.50
C GLY A 44 -3.06 -16.62 -14.94
N ASN A 45 -3.84 -15.78 -15.63
CA ASN A 45 -4.16 -15.94 -17.05
C ASN A 45 -3.03 -15.47 -17.98
N ILE A 46 -2.01 -14.79 -17.45
CA ILE A 46 -0.86 -14.33 -18.22
C ILE A 46 0.11 -15.50 -18.50
N THR A 47 0.49 -15.64 -19.76
CA THR A 47 1.38 -16.71 -20.26
C THR A 47 2.75 -16.19 -20.62
N THR A 48 3.71 -17.10 -20.85
CA THR A 48 5.09 -16.77 -21.23
C THR A 48 5.21 -16.02 -22.56
N ASN A 49 4.15 -16.00 -23.37
CA ASN A 49 4.10 -15.25 -24.63
C ASN A 49 3.74 -13.77 -24.44
N HIS A 50 3.32 -13.39 -23.24
CA HIS A 50 3.06 -11.99 -22.90
C HIS A 50 4.36 -11.30 -22.44
N PRO A 51 4.42 -9.96 -22.46
CA PRO A 51 5.50 -9.23 -21.83
C PRO A 51 5.69 -9.65 -20.37
N ILE A 52 6.94 -9.73 -19.93
CA ILE A 52 7.30 -10.14 -18.55
C ILE A 52 6.64 -9.27 -17.47
N THR A 53 6.34 -8.00 -17.77
CA THR A 53 5.66 -7.07 -16.87
C THR A 53 4.13 -7.27 -16.82
N ALA A 54 3.56 -8.02 -17.75
CA ALA A 54 2.11 -8.11 -17.93
C ALA A 54 1.41 -8.73 -16.73
N ALA A 55 1.98 -9.76 -16.10
CA ALA A 55 1.40 -10.40 -14.92
C ALA A 55 1.30 -9.42 -13.74
N GLY A 56 2.40 -8.72 -13.43
CA GLY A 56 2.45 -7.74 -12.36
C GLY A 56 1.50 -6.56 -12.58
N LEU A 57 1.48 -6.02 -13.81
CA LEU A 57 0.60 -4.91 -14.17
C LEU A 57 -0.88 -5.31 -14.13
N THR A 58 -1.22 -6.47 -14.70
CA THR A 58 -2.59 -7.00 -14.71
C THR A 58 -3.09 -7.19 -13.29
N ARG A 59 -2.28 -7.80 -12.41
CA ARG A 59 -2.62 -7.92 -10.99
C ARG A 59 -2.96 -6.56 -10.39
N TRP A 60 -2.05 -5.59 -10.53
CA TRP A 60 -2.22 -4.29 -9.92
C TRP A 60 -3.51 -3.59 -10.40
N ILE A 61 -3.80 -3.63 -11.71
CA ILE A 61 -5.03 -3.07 -12.28
C ILE A 61 -6.28 -3.67 -11.60
N HIS A 62 -6.32 -5.00 -11.46
CA HIS A 62 -7.47 -5.69 -10.91
C HIS A 62 -7.60 -5.54 -9.39
N VAL A 63 -6.49 -5.56 -8.64
CA VAL A 63 -6.51 -5.26 -7.19
C VAL A 63 -7.04 -3.84 -6.97
N VAL A 64 -6.52 -2.85 -7.68
CA VAL A 64 -6.96 -1.44 -7.56
C VAL A 64 -8.44 -1.31 -7.89
N GLY A 65 -8.88 -1.85 -9.03
CA GLY A 65 -10.26 -1.74 -9.47
C GLY A 65 -11.23 -2.37 -8.47
N ARG A 66 -10.92 -3.61 -8.04
CA ARG A 66 -11.79 -4.36 -7.13
C ARG A 66 -11.84 -3.75 -5.74
N LEU A 67 -10.70 -3.34 -5.18
CA LEU A 67 -10.66 -2.71 -3.87
C LEU A 67 -11.47 -1.40 -3.85
N ARG A 68 -11.35 -0.58 -4.90
CA ARG A 68 -12.09 0.68 -5.00
C ARG A 68 -13.59 0.46 -5.12
N GLU A 69 -14.01 -0.55 -5.89
CA GLU A 69 -15.43 -0.96 -5.99
C GLU A 69 -15.99 -1.37 -4.62
N LYS A 70 -15.26 -2.20 -3.88
CA LYS A 70 -15.67 -2.65 -2.54
C LYS A 70 -15.79 -1.50 -1.55
N LEU A 71 -14.75 -0.67 -1.46
CA LEU A 71 -14.75 0.49 -0.57
C LEU A 71 -15.88 1.46 -0.93
N ALA A 72 -16.13 1.72 -2.22
CA ALA A 72 -17.23 2.57 -2.65
C ALA A 72 -18.60 1.98 -2.28
N SER A 73 -18.76 0.65 -2.40
CA SER A 73 -20.01 -0.06 -2.07
C SER A 73 -20.38 0.02 -0.59
N SER A 74 -19.41 0.27 0.31
CA SER A 74 -19.69 0.55 1.73
C SER A 74 -20.46 1.87 1.96
N GLY A 75 -20.48 2.78 0.98
CA GLY A 75 -21.05 4.12 1.10
C GLY A 75 -20.20 5.11 1.91
N LEU A 76 -19.07 4.65 2.47
CA LEU A 76 -18.22 5.46 3.33
C LEU A 76 -17.00 6.04 2.61
N TRP A 77 -16.65 5.47 1.46
CA TRP A 77 -15.53 5.87 0.63
C TRP A 77 -16.02 6.27 -0.77
N SER A 78 -15.23 7.11 -1.44
CA SER A 78 -15.44 7.50 -2.83
C SER A 78 -14.14 7.33 -3.63
N PRO A 79 -14.20 6.82 -4.88
CA PRO A 79 -13.03 6.74 -5.74
C PRO A 79 -12.59 8.14 -6.20
N ASP A 80 -11.29 8.40 -6.24
CA ASP A 80 -10.70 9.63 -6.79
C ASP A 80 -9.42 9.33 -7.59
N ASN A 81 -9.02 10.21 -8.50
CA ASN A 81 -7.84 10.03 -9.35
C ASN A 81 -6.99 11.31 -9.47
N PRO A 82 -6.57 11.95 -8.36
CA PRO A 82 -5.77 13.16 -8.43
C PRO A 82 -4.47 12.87 -9.16
N GLN A 83 -4.18 13.64 -10.22
CA GLN A 83 -2.95 13.50 -11.03
C GLN A 83 -2.73 12.06 -11.55
N ASN A 84 -3.80 11.37 -11.96
CA ASN A 84 -3.76 9.97 -12.42
C ASN A 84 -3.30 8.96 -11.36
N ARG A 85 -3.37 9.31 -10.06
CA ARG A 85 -3.15 8.37 -8.97
C ARG A 85 -4.48 7.79 -8.51
N PRO A 86 -4.78 6.50 -8.78
CA PRO A 86 -6.03 5.91 -8.33
C PRO A 86 -6.02 5.75 -6.80
N ILE A 87 -6.92 6.46 -6.12
CA ILE A 87 -7.09 6.37 -4.67
C ILE A 87 -8.57 6.14 -4.30
N SER A 88 -8.78 5.64 -3.09
CA SER A 88 -10.06 5.72 -2.38
C SER A 88 -9.96 6.80 -1.30
N LYS A 89 -10.91 7.73 -1.26
CA LYS A 89 -10.98 8.79 -0.26
C LYS A 89 -12.15 8.55 0.68
N ARG A 90 -11.92 8.59 1.99
CA ARG A 90 -12.98 8.51 3.00
C ARG A 90 -13.84 9.77 2.93
N ASN A 91 -15.16 9.63 3.03
CA ASN A 91 -16.09 10.75 2.84
C ASN A 91 -15.94 11.85 3.92
N ASP A 92 -15.42 11.51 5.10
CA ASP A 92 -15.05 12.47 6.16
C ASP A 92 -13.65 13.09 6.00
N ALA A 93 -12.97 12.79 4.89
CA ALA A 93 -11.63 13.24 4.52
C ALA A 93 -10.48 12.86 5.48
N ARG A 94 -10.71 11.98 6.46
CA ARG A 94 -9.66 11.56 7.41
C ARG A 94 -8.61 10.64 6.79
N TYR A 95 -9.03 9.81 5.84
CA TYR A 95 -8.19 8.77 5.27
C TYR A 95 -8.23 8.80 3.74
N THR A 96 -7.09 8.54 3.12
CA THR A 96 -7.05 8.01 1.75
C THR A 96 -6.37 6.65 1.75
N LEU A 97 -6.74 5.79 0.80
CA LEU A 97 -6.10 4.50 0.59
C LEU A 97 -5.62 4.40 -0.86
N SER A 98 -4.31 4.17 -1.02
CA SER A 98 -3.67 3.86 -2.30
C SER A 98 -3.18 2.40 -2.29
N THR A 99 -2.95 1.81 -3.46
CA THR A 99 -2.44 0.44 -3.56
C THR A 99 -1.09 0.39 -4.27
N VAL A 100 -0.13 -0.28 -3.67
CA VAL A 100 1.23 -0.44 -4.21
C VAL A 100 1.72 -1.89 -4.05
N GLY A 101 2.47 -2.37 -5.04
CA GLY A 101 3.30 -3.55 -4.84
C GLY A 101 4.48 -3.20 -3.94
N GLY A 102 4.77 -4.04 -2.95
CA GLY A 102 5.91 -3.93 -2.04
C GLY A 102 7.00 -4.94 -2.34
N ASP A 103 8.11 -4.80 -1.63
CA ASP A 103 9.28 -5.68 -1.70
C ASP A 103 9.12 -6.92 -0.79
N GLU A 104 10.16 -7.75 -0.74
CA GLU A 104 10.19 -9.00 0.00
C GLU A 104 10.12 -8.84 1.52
N VAL A 105 10.11 -7.62 2.07
CA VAL A 105 9.95 -7.41 3.52
C VAL A 105 8.53 -6.96 3.91
N THR A 106 7.63 -6.82 2.93
CA THR A 106 6.20 -6.59 3.14
C THR A 106 5.60 -7.68 4.05
N GLY A 107 4.80 -7.26 5.04
CA GLY A 107 4.15 -8.16 6.00
C GLY A 107 5.08 -8.72 7.07
N ILE A 108 6.39 -8.41 7.05
CA ILE A 108 7.32 -8.83 8.12
C ILE A 108 7.29 -7.79 9.24
N ALA A 109 6.62 -8.13 10.35
CA ALA A 109 6.41 -7.23 11.50
C ALA A 109 7.74 -6.69 12.07
N ASP A 110 8.70 -7.58 12.30
CA ASP A 110 9.97 -7.26 12.98
C ASP A 110 11.04 -6.64 12.05
N HIS A 111 10.69 -6.32 10.81
CA HIS A 111 11.66 -5.68 9.90
C HIS A 111 11.90 -4.21 10.30
N PRO A 112 13.16 -3.79 10.53
CA PRO A 112 13.48 -2.51 11.18
C PRO A 112 13.04 -1.27 10.37
N ARG A 113 12.92 -1.40 9.04
CA ARG A 113 12.50 -0.30 8.15
C ARG A 113 11.09 -0.49 7.56
N GLY A 114 10.48 -1.66 7.74
CA GLY A 114 9.29 -2.05 6.96
C GLY A 114 9.57 -2.15 5.44
N PRO A 115 8.52 -2.27 4.61
CA PRO A 115 8.66 -2.43 3.17
C PRO A 115 8.95 -1.15 2.42
N SER A 116 9.48 -1.35 1.22
CA SER A 116 9.65 -0.35 0.18
C SER A 116 8.65 -0.61 -0.94
N ALA A 117 8.31 0.41 -1.74
CA ALA A 117 7.58 0.18 -2.99
C ALA A 117 8.45 -0.61 -3.97
N ALA A 118 7.89 -1.68 -4.58
CA ALA A 118 8.58 -2.52 -5.56
C ALA A 118 9.01 -1.76 -6.84
N ARG A 119 8.38 -0.60 -7.10
CA ARG A 119 8.74 0.32 -8.18
C ARG A 119 8.82 1.72 -7.61
N LYS A 120 9.87 2.47 -7.96
CA LYS A 120 10.01 3.89 -7.62
C LYS A 120 8.72 4.65 -7.95
N LYS A 121 8.25 5.50 -7.03
CA LYS A 121 7.05 6.31 -7.23
C LYS A 121 7.43 7.74 -7.57
N GLY A 122 6.62 8.35 -8.45
CA GLY A 122 6.86 9.70 -8.93
C GLY A 122 6.33 10.78 -8.00
N LYS A 123 6.52 12.03 -8.44
CA LYS A 123 6.20 13.27 -7.73
C LYS A 123 4.78 13.32 -7.13
N SER A 124 3.79 12.73 -7.80
CA SER A 124 2.41 12.69 -7.26
C SER A 124 2.31 11.94 -5.91
N THR A 125 3.05 10.84 -5.73
CA THR A 125 3.07 10.11 -4.45
C THR A 125 3.82 10.91 -3.39
N ALA A 126 4.92 11.56 -3.78
CA ALA A 126 5.66 12.45 -2.91
C ALA A 126 4.80 13.62 -2.40
N GLU A 127 4.11 14.33 -3.29
CA GLU A 127 3.21 15.44 -2.93
C GLU A 127 2.07 14.99 -2.00
N ALA A 128 1.54 13.78 -2.17
CA ALA A 128 0.52 13.26 -1.27
C ALA A 128 1.07 12.98 0.13
N VAL A 129 2.21 12.31 0.23
CA VAL A 129 2.80 11.93 1.52
C VAL A 129 3.35 13.17 2.25
N ASN A 130 4.14 14.00 1.54
CA ASN A 130 4.82 15.16 2.11
C ASN A 130 3.90 16.39 2.23
N GLY A 131 2.94 16.56 1.32
CA GLY A 131 1.99 17.68 1.34
C GLY A 131 1.06 17.62 2.55
N MET A 132 0.66 16.42 2.98
CA MET A 132 -0.13 16.26 4.20
C MET A 132 0.68 16.61 5.46
N ASP A 133 1.99 16.35 5.47
CA ASP A 133 2.88 16.68 6.60
C ASP A 133 2.98 18.21 6.80
N SER A 134 2.91 18.99 5.71
CA SER A 134 2.81 20.45 5.77
C SER A 134 1.45 20.96 6.29
N LEU A 135 0.35 20.27 5.98
CA LEU A 135 -0.99 20.58 6.51
C LEU A 135 -1.12 20.17 7.99
N ILE A 136 -0.60 19.01 8.37
CA ILE A 136 -0.54 18.51 9.75
C ILE A 136 0.33 19.45 10.60
N ARG A 137 1.48 19.94 10.11
CA ARG A 137 2.28 20.96 10.82
C ARG A 137 1.51 22.25 11.07
N ILE A 138 0.67 22.69 10.13
CA ILE A 138 -0.20 23.86 10.31
C ILE A 138 -1.33 23.58 11.32
N GLU A 139 -1.90 22.37 11.31
CA GLU A 139 -2.88 21.94 12.32
C GLU A 139 -2.28 21.76 13.71
N THR A 140 -1.02 21.33 13.85
CA THR A 140 -0.32 21.24 15.16
C THR A 140 -0.02 22.60 15.81
N LEU A 141 -0.16 23.71 15.08
CA LEU A 141 -0.15 25.07 15.66
C LEU A 141 -1.50 25.43 16.30
N ARG A 142 -2.54 24.62 16.10
CA ARG A 142 -3.76 24.63 16.92
C ARG A 142 -3.62 23.49 17.93
N PRO A 143 -3.84 23.73 19.24
CA PRO A 143 -3.79 22.64 20.21
C PRO A 143 -5.02 21.75 19.98
N SER A 144 -4.84 20.67 19.22
CA SER A 144 -5.76 19.54 19.24
C SER A 144 -5.10 18.41 20.02
N PRO A 145 -5.75 17.86 21.06
CA PRO A 145 -5.17 16.79 21.85
C PRO A 145 -5.33 15.48 21.09
N ASP A 146 -4.52 15.23 20.07
CA ASP A 146 -4.39 13.90 19.47
C ASP A 146 -3.09 13.25 19.94
N ASN A 147 -3.02 13.08 21.26
CA ASN A 147 -2.17 12.06 21.88
C ASN A 147 -3.04 10.81 22.05
N GLY A 148 -3.49 10.22 20.94
CA GLY A 148 -4.11 8.90 20.96
C GLY A 148 -3.10 7.88 21.48
N ASP A 149 -3.51 7.10 22.46
CA ASP A 149 -2.79 5.98 23.11
C ASP A 149 -2.41 4.81 22.17
N GLY A 150 -2.35 5.03 20.86
CA GLY A 150 -2.10 4.02 19.84
C GLY A 150 -3.31 3.13 19.51
N THR A 151 -4.50 3.40 20.07
CA THR A 151 -5.70 2.59 19.80
C THR A 151 -6.47 2.99 18.54
N ALA A 152 -6.40 4.26 18.13
CA ALA A 152 -7.11 4.81 16.96
C ALA A 152 -6.19 5.08 15.75
N PRO A 153 -6.62 4.77 14.51
CA PRO A 153 -5.86 5.07 13.28
C PRO A 153 -5.67 6.57 13.03
N PRO A 154 -4.42 7.07 12.90
CA PRO A 154 -4.16 8.46 12.58
C PRO A 154 -4.70 8.85 11.19
N ASN A 155 -5.14 10.11 11.06
CA ASN A 155 -5.48 10.68 9.76
C ASN A 155 -4.28 10.65 8.82
N GLY A 156 -4.53 10.43 7.52
CA GLY A 156 -3.46 10.48 6.52
C GLY A 156 -3.70 9.65 5.26
N ASN A 157 -2.63 9.54 4.48
CA ASN A 157 -2.62 8.79 3.22
C ASN A 157 -2.04 7.41 3.47
N TRP A 158 -2.92 6.42 3.57
CA TRP A 158 -2.59 5.03 3.83
C TRP A 158 -2.35 4.27 2.53
N PHE A 159 -1.59 3.19 2.63
CA PHE A 159 -1.23 2.35 1.50
C PHE A 159 -1.53 0.90 1.82
N LEU A 160 -2.33 0.23 0.98
CA LEU A 160 -2.30 -1.22 0.87
C LEU A 160 -1.03 -1.61 0.12
N ILE A 161 -0.17 -2.37 0.79
CA ILE A 161 1.07 -2.90 0.26
C ILE A 161 0.93 -4.40 0.17
N TYR A 162 1.21 -4.96 -1.00
CA TYR A 162 1.19 -6.40 -1.20
C TYR A 162 2.47 -6.90 -1.85
N HIS A 163 2.94 -8.06 -1.42
CA HIS A 163 4.07 -8.76 -2.02
C HIS A 163 3.73 -10.22 -2.27
N ARG A 164 3.96 -10.67 -3.50
CA ARG A 164 3.69 -12.05 -3.91
C ARG A 164 4.86 -12.97 -3.56
N ALA A 165 4.67 -13.78 -2.53
CA ALA A 165 5.61 -14.82 -2.11
C ALA A 165 5.29 -16.16 -2.80
N ASP A 166 6.08 -17.21 -2.53
CA ASP A 166 5.78 -18.54 -3.05
C ASP A 166 4.54 -19.12 -2.34
N GLY A 167 3.44 -19.24 -3.07
CA GLY A 167 2.18 -19.82 -2.57
C GLY A 167 1.36 -18.95 -1.61
N SER A 168 1.75 -17.69 -1.39
CA SER A 168 0.95 -16.70 -0.65
C SER A 168 1.19 -15.28 -1.14
N VAL A 169 0.29 -14.37 -0.76
CA VAL A 169 0.49 -12.92 -0.89
C VAL A 169 0.56 -12.33 0.51
N ARG A 170 1.68 -11.70 0.83
CA ARG A 170 1.89 -10.97 2.08
C ARG A 170 1.32 -9.58 1.95
N LEU A 171 0.65 -9.12 3.00
CA LEU A 171 -0.17 -7.92 2.97
C LEU A 171 0.10 -7.06 4.20
N GLU A 172 0.13 -5.74 4.00
CA GLU A 172 0.00 -4.77 5.10
C GLU A 172 -0.74 -3.51 4.63
N VAL A 173 -1.42 -2.84 5.55
CA VAL A 173 -1.96 -1.49 5.35
C VAL A 173 -1.17 -0.54 6.25
N SER A 174 -0.42 0.37 5.63
CA SER A 174 0.60 1.13 6.35
C SER A 174 0.51 2.63 6.06
N LEU A 175 0.78 3.43 7.07
CA LEU A 175 0.87 4.89 7.02
C LEU A 175 2.34 5.29 6.97
N PRO A 176 2.82 5.93 5.89
CA PRO A 176 4.22 6.30 5.76
C PRO A 176 4.60 7.41 6.74
N LEU A 177 5.88 7.41 7.12
CA LEU A 177 6.50 8.52 7.86
C LEU A 177 6.84 9.69 6.94
N GLY A 178 7.21 9.41 5.70
CA GLY A 178 7.57 10.39 4.71
C GLY A 178 7.90 9.74 3.38
N PHE A 179 8.24 10.56 2.40
CA PHE A 179 8.61 10.10 1.07
C PHE A 179 9.78 10.92 0.53
N ASP A 180 10.84 10.24 0.09
CA ASP A 180 11.98 10.86 -0.58
C ASP A 180 11.68 10.98 -2.07
N GLU A 181 11.55 12.22 -2.55
CA GLU A 181 11.21 12.49 -3.95
C GLU A 181 12.35 12.15 -4.91
N ASN A 182 13.61 12.22 -4.45
CA ASN A 182 14.78 11.93 -5.26
C ASN A 182 14.98 10.42 -5.41
N GLU A 183 14.78 9.67 -4.33
CA GLU A 183 14.86 8.21 -4.35
C GLU A 183 13.58 7.59 -4.92
N GLY A 184 12.46 8.31 -4.88
CA GLY A 184 11.14 7.82 -5.28
C GLY A 184 10.64 6.74 -4.32
N GLN A 185 10.95 6.86 -3.03
CA GLN A 185 10.72 5.80 -2.05
C GLN A 185 10.21 6.33 -0.69
N PHE A 186 9.51 5.47 0.06
CA PHE A 186 9.13 5.76 1.45
C PHE A 186 10.36 5.85 2.35
N THR A 187 10.39 6.83 3.25
CA THR A 187 11.49 7.03 4.20
C THR A 187 11.31 6.25 5.50
N GLY A 188 10.18 5.56 5.66
CA GLY A 188 9.79 4.79 6.84
C GLY A 188 8.28 4.79 7.02
N TRP A 189 7.83 4.25 8.15
CA TRP A 189 6.41 4.06 8.46
C TRP A 189 6.09 4.62 9.85
N ARG A 190 4.94 5.29 9.98
CA ARG A 190 4.36 5.69 11.28
C ARG A 190 3.58 4.55 11.90
N VAL A 191 2.75 3.90 11.09
CA VAL A 191 1.93 2.76 11.47
C VAL A 191 2.05 1.67 10.41
N ARG A 192 2.19 0.42 10.85
CA ARG A 192 2.14 -0.76 10.00
C ARG A 192 1.09 -1.72 10.54
N VAL A 193 0.02 -1.96 9.76
CA VAL A 193 -1.00 -2.94 10.09
C VAL A 193 -0.73 -4.20 9.28
N ILE A 194 -0.15 -5.21 9.92
CA ILE A 194 0.22 -6.46 9.28
C ILE A 194 -1.02 -7.33 9.16
N LEU A 195 -1.32 -7.78 7.95
CA LEU A 195 -2.47 -8.63 7.67
C LEU A 195 -2.05 -10.10 7.62
N PRO A 196 -2.98 -11.04 7.88
CA PRO A 196 -2.73 -12.44 7.56
C PRO A 196 -2.37 -12.62 6.08
N ASP A 197 -1.45 -13.54 5.79
CA ASP A 197 -1.13 -13.94 4.43
C ASP A 197 -2.39 -14.40 3.68
N TRP A 198 -2.63 -13.83 2.51
CA TRP A 198 -3.64 -14.34 1.61
C TRP A 198 -3.11 -15.58 0.90
N ARG A 199 -3.93 -16.61 0.80
CA ARG A 199 -3.62 -17.85 0.08
C ARG A 199 -4.78 -18.21 -0.86
N PRO A 200 -4.48 -18.69 -2.08
CA PRO A 200 -5.53 -19.14 -2.99
C PRO A 200 -6.24 -20.36 -2.39
N LYS A 201 -7.56 -20.43 -2.58
CA LYS A 201 -8.38 -21.56 -2.12
C LYS A 201 -8.04 -22.86 -2.85
N GLU A 202 -7.62 -22.74 -4.10
CA GLU A 202 -7.17 -23.85 -4.95
C GLU A 202 -5.71 -23.63 -5.34
N ILE A 203 -4.86 -24.64 -5.12
CA ILE A 203 -3.47 -24.60 -5.53
C ILE A 203 -3.42 -24.88 -7.03
N SER A 204 -3.19 -23.85 -7.83
CA SER A 204 -2.87 -24.02 -9.25
C SER A 204 -1.53 -24.73 -9.41
N GLU A 205 -1.47 -25.76 -10.25
CA GLU A 205 -0.20 -26.41 -10.64
C GLU A 205 0.71 -25.46 -11.44
N LYS A 206 0.12 -24.44 -12.07
CA LYS A 206 0.87 -23.40 -12.78
C LYS A 206 1.39 -22.36 -11.78
N LYS A 207 2.71 -22.32 -11.60
CA LYS A 207 3.37 -21.20 -10.93
C LYS A 207 3.21 -19.93 -11.79
N PRO A 208 2.55 -18.87 -11.30
CA PRO A 208 2.44 -17.62 -12.05
C PRO A 208 3.80 -16.97 -12.24
N LEU A 209 3.97 -16.25 -13.35
CA LEU A 209 5.29 -15.87 -13.89
C LEU A 209 6.07 -14.87 -13.04
N ASP A 210 5.43 -14.18 -12.11
CA ASP A 210 5.97 -13.03 -11.41
C ASP A 210 6.14 -13.25 -9.89
N VAL A 211 6.38 -14.49 -9.47
CA VAL A 211 6.75 -14.78 -8.07
C VAL A 211 7.97 -13.94 -7.69
N GLY A 212 7.92 -13.28 -6.54
CA GLY A 212 8.99 -12.37 -6.09
C GLY A 212 8.94 -10.97 -6.71
N GLY A 213 7.86 -10.60 -7.41
CA GLY A 213 7.64 -9.21 -7.85
C GLY A 213 8.41 -8.79 -9.11
N GLN A 214 8.68 -9.75 -10.00
CA GLN A 214 9.66 -9.67 -11.10
C GLN A 214 10.05 -8.27 -11.61
N ASP A 215 11.35 -8.02 -11.46
CA ASP A 215 12.10 -6.91 -12.02
C ASP A 215 12.41 -7.08 -13.51
N VAL A 216 12.09 -6.05 -14.27
CA VAL A 216 12.83 -5.67 -15.47
C VAL A 216 12.90 -4.16 -15.53
N ASP A 217 14.12 -3.63 -15.39
CA ASP A 217 14.44 -2.26 -15.75
C ASP A 217 14.47 -2.16 -17.28
N PHE A 218 13.57 -1.37 -17.86
CA PHE A 218 13.73 -0.92 -19.25
C PHE A 218 14.29 0.50 -19.23
N GLN A 219 15.52 0.65 -19.70
CA GLN A 219 16.09 1.95 -20.02
C GLN A 219 15.42 2.47 -21.29
N ILE A 220 14.59 3.51 -21.15
CA ILE A 220 14.08 4.27 -22.28
C ILE A 220 15.19 5.25 -22.69
N PHE A 221 15.81 5.03 -23.84
CA PHE A 221 16.62 6.04 -24.50
C PHE A 221 15.70 6.87 -25.39
N GLU A 222 15.73 8.20 -25.24
CA GLU A 222 15.15 9.08 -26.25
C GLU A 222 15.83 8.79 -27.59
N ALA A 223 15.03 8.58 -28.63
CA ALA A 223 15.54 8.47 -29.98
C ALA A 223 16.01 9.87 -30.41
N SER A 224 17.33 10.03 -30.54
CA SER A 224 17.97 11.20 -31.14
C SER A 224 17.57 11.42 -32.59
#